data_AF-A0A653W278-F1
#
_entry.id   AF-A0A653W278-F1
#
_cell.length_a   1.000
_cell.length_b   1.000
_cell.length_c   1.000
_cell.angle_alpha   90.00
_cell.angle_beta   90.00
_cell.angle_gamma   90.00
#
_symmetry.space_group_name_H-M   'P 1'
#
loop_
_entity.id
_entity.type
_entity.pdbx_description
1 polymer ?
#
loop_
_entity_poly.entity_id
_entity_poly.type
_entity_poly.pdbx_seq_one_letter_code
_entity_poly.pdbx_strand_id
1 'polypeptide(L)'
;MKKEFIGFYNPTQEETDESWNKGIFCFDANSILNLYRYSENTRNDFINALKSIKRRLFIPYQAAFEFHNNRLKVIEGTKSAYNKIENVYKQNFDVNIVNQLNGFKRHPALKLDSFKKLNDEFLSKISKELEKQKKAHPDFDSDDSILYSVTELFENCIGNDIPKTELRKIFEEGKNRYAEKIPPGYMDMDDKKGKGERNIYGDLIIWKQLIEYTKKEKKPIIFVTDDRKEDWWTIEGGKTIRAREELIKEFYDLTGIRILIYNADSFLHFAKEKKLLPGINETTLEEIKDIRVSDEKINSIIKLNIPTINNRKTNYYKSYFPKHSLKQNEVESLTTDYEKRIEELDKLLKKINYTNKLGKEESTDE
;
A
#
# COMPACT_ATOMS: atom_id res chain seq x y z
N MET A 1 27.85 -21.22 -7.69
CA MET A 1 27.01 -20.11 -8.22
C MET A 1 25.62 -20.09 -7.61
N LYS A 2 24.73 -21.08 -7.84
CA LYS A 2 23.33 -21.02 -7.35
C LYS A 2 23.17 -20.73 -5.85
N LYS A 3 23.94 -21.40 -4.97
CA LYS A 3 23.90 -21.15 -3.52
C LYS A 3 24.45 -19.77 -3.14
N GLU A 4 25.60 -19.39 -3.69
CA GLU A 4 26.23 -18.08 -3.45
C GLU A 4 25.38 -16.88 -3.90
N PHE A 5 24.52 -17.08 -4.91
CA PHE A 5 23.66 -16.04 -5.48
C PHE A 5 22.18 -16.40 -5.37
N ILE A 6 21.79 -17.10 -4.29
CA ILE A 6 20.45 -17.68 -4.12
C ILE A 6 19.31 -16.68 -4.33
N GLY A 7 19.49 -15.41 -3.97
CA GLY A 7 18.50 -14.35 -4.17
C GLY A 7 18.21 -14.00 -5.63
N PHE A 8 19.14 -14.28 -6.55
CA PHE A 8 18.97 -14.07 -7.99
C PHE A 8 18.26 -15.23 -8.70
N TYR A 9 17.96 -16.31 -7.99
CA TYR A 9 17.25 -17.46 -8.55
C TYR A 9 15.88 -17.58 -7.90
N ASN A 10 14.88 -17.98 -8.70
CA ASN A 10 13.57 -18.34 -8.18
C ASN A 10 13.68 -19.62 -7.32
N PRO A 11 12.82 -19.77 -6.30
CA PRO A 11 12.77 -21.01 -5.53
C PRO A 11 12.47 -22.19 -6.45
N THR A 12 13.02 -23.36 -6.13
CA THR A 12 12.64 -24.60 -6.82
C THR A 12 11.24 -25.03 -6.38
N GLN A 13 10.65 -25.95 -7.14
CA GLN A 13 9.37 -26.56 -6.76
C GLN A 13 9.47 -27.27 -5.40
N GLU A 14 10.58 -27.97 -5.15
CA GLU A 14 10.85 -28.65 -3.88
C GLU A 14 10.93 -27.68 -2.70
N GLU A 15 11.66 -26.56 -2.85
CA GLU A 15 11.75 -25.51 -1.83
C GLU A 15 10.38 -24.88 -1.54
N THR A 16 9.59 -24.68 -2.59
CA THR A 16 8.24 -24.12 -2.49
C THR A 16 7.31 -25.09 -1.78
N ASP A 17 7.30 -26.37 -2.18
CA ASP A 17 6.46 -27.40 -1.58
C ASP A 17 6.82 -27.67 -0.12
N GLU A 18 8.11 -27.71 0.22
CA GLU A 18 8.55 -27.83 1.60
C GLU A 18 8.07 -26.65 2.46
N SER A 19 8.22 -25.42 1.94
CA SER A 19 7.77 -24.22 2.64
C SER A 19 6.26 -24.21 2.85
N TRP A 20 5.46 -24.59 1.85
CA TRP A 20 4.00 -24.63 1.99
C TRP A 20 3.50 -25.77 2.88
N ASN A 21 4.21 -26.92 2.91
CA ASN A 21 3.81 -28.08 3.73
C ASN A 21 4.22 -27.95 5.19
N LYS A 22 5.43 -27.44 5.48
CA LYS A 22 6.01 -27.42 6.84
C LYS A 22 6.24 -26.01 7.40
N GLY A 23 6.19 -25.00 6.55
CA GLY A 23 6.56 -23.64 6.92
C GLY A 23 5.54 -22.95 7.82
N ILE A 24 6.04 -21.88 8.42
CA ILE A 24 5.31 -20.94 9.27
C ILE A 24 4.95 -19.72 8.43
N PHE A 25 3.69 -19.31 8.47
CA PHE A 25 3.18 -18.12 7.79
C PHE A 25 3.30 -16.92 8.71
N CYS A 26 4.15 -15.99 8.32
CA CYS A 26 4.45 -14.80 9.06
C CYS A 26 3.79 -13.61 8.37
N PHE A 27 3.02 -12.81 9.09
CA PHE A 27 2.30 -11.68 8.50
C PHE A 27 2.86 -10.34 8.99
N ASP A 28 3.00 -9.41 8.06
CA ASP A 28 3.27 -8.01 8.34
C ASP A 28 1.99 -7.28 8.82
N ALA A 29 2.18 -6.13 9.47
CA ALA A 29 1.09 -5.29 9.93
C ALA A 29 0.21 -4.81 8.78
N ASN A 30 0.80 -4.41 7.65
CA ASN A 30 0.07 -3.86 6.50
C ASN A 30 -0.93 -4.86 5.90
N SER A 31 -0.54 -6.13 5.74
CA SER A 31 -1.40 -7.17 5.20
C SER A 31 -2.59 -7.47 6.12
N ILE A 32 -2.40 -7.40 7.43
CA ILE A 32 -3.50 -7.57 8.40
C ILE A 32 -4.39 -6.31 8.45
N LEU A 33 -3.80 -5.10 8.39
CA LEU A 33 -4.55 -3.84 8.36
C LEU A 33 -5.45 -3.71 7.13
N ASN A 34 -5.12 -4.38 6.02
CA ASN A 34 -5.96 -4.41 4.82
C ASN A 34 -7.32 -5.10 5.05
N LEU A 35 -7.49 -5.92 6.11
CA LEU A 35 -8.79 -6.47 6.49
C LEU A 35 -9.86 -5.38 6.69
N TYR A 36 -9.48 -4.19 7.17
CA TYR A 36 -10.40 -3.04 7.33
C TYR A 36 -10.81 -2.41 6.00
N ARG A 37 -10.06 -2.67 4.92
CA ARG A 37 -10.27 -2.10 3.59
C ARG A 37 -11.01 -3.04 2.65
N TYR A 38 -11.03 -4.33 2.96
CA TYR A 38 -11.75 -5.33 2.19
C TYR A 38 -13.26 -5.24 2.38
N SER A 39 -13.99 -5.62 1.34
CA SER A 39 -15.40 -5.97 1.41
C SER A 39 -15.62 -7.06 2.45
N GLU A 40 -16.85 -7.18 2.93
CA GLU A 40 -17.19 -8.20 3.94
C GLU A 40 -16.85 -9.62 3.47
N ASN A 41 -17.17 -9.95 2.21
CA ASN A 41 -16.88 -11.27 1.64
C ASN A 41 -15.37 -11.54 1.58
N THR A 42 -14.59 -10.61 1.04
CA THR A 42 -13.13 -10.75 0.90
C THR A 42 -12.44 -10.86 2.26
N ARG A 43 -12.89 -10.07 3.24
CA ARG A 43 -12.43 -10.14 4.63
C ARG A 43 -12.71 -11.51 5.24
N ASN A 44 -13.92 -12.05 5.06
CA ASN A 44 -14.31 -13.35 5.60
C ASN A 44 -13.49 -14.48 4.96
N ASP A 45 -13.31 -14.44 3.64
CA ASP A 45 -12.45 -15.39 2.92
C ASP A 45 -11.00 -15.34 3.42
N PHE A 46 -10.45 -14.14 3.63
CA PHE A 46 -9.09 -13.96 4.18
C PHE A 46 -9.00 -14.45 5.63
N ILE A 47 -9.98 -14.19 6.48
CA ILE A 47 -9.99 -14.69 7.87
C ILE A 47 -10.08 -16.22 7.88
N ASN A 48 -10.93 -16.80 7.03
CA ASN A 48 -11.02 -18.26 6.87
C ASN A 48 -9.70 -18.84 6.34
N ALA A 49 -9.00 -18.10 5.48
CA ALA A 49 -7.66 -18.42 5.01
C ALA A 49 -6.70 -18.63 6.19
N LEU A 50 -6.65 -17.64 7.09
CA LEU A 50 -5.81 -17.69 8.28
C LEU A 50 -6.25 -18.78 9.26
N LYS A 51 -7.55 -19.01 9.42
CA LYS A 51 -8.08 -20.07 10.30
C LYS A 51 -7.61 -21.47 9.89
N SER A 52 -7.54 -21.77 8.58
CA SER A 52 -7.10 -23.10 8.12
C SER A 52 -5.63 -23.40 8.44
N ILE A 53 -4.83 -22.34 8.59
CA ILE A 53 -3.40 -22.43 8.92
C ILE A 53 -3.09 -21.96 10.34
N LYS A 54 -4.08 -21.83 11.23
CA LYS A 54 -3.93 -21.23 12.60
C LYS A 54 -2.72 -21.76 13.37
N ARG A 55 -2.47 -23.07 13.32
CA ARG A 55 -1.33 -23.72 14.02
C ARG A 55 0.06 -23.39 13.46
N ARG A 56 0.12 -22.74 12.30
CA ARG A 56 1.33 -22.35 11.58
C ARG A 56 1.43 -20.84 11.39
N LEU A 57 0.60 -20.07 12.09
CA LEU A 57 0.71 -18.61 12.10
C LEU A 57 1.84 -18.16 13.01
N PHE A 58 2.47 -17.07 12.61
CA PHE A 58 3.36 -16.28 13.45
C PHE A 58 3.18 -14.80 13.10
N ILE A 59 3.30 -13.93 14.10
CA ILE A 59 3.38 -12.49 13.87
C ILE A 59 4.55 -11.92 14.67
N PRO A 60 5.53 -11.25 14.02
CA PRO A 60 6.57 -10.52 14.72
C PRO A 60 5.96 -9.52 15.70
N TYR A 61 6.56 -9.35 16.89
CA TYR A 61 6.04 -8.38 17.88
C TYR A 61 5.91 -6.99 17.28
N GLN A 62 6.89 -6.56 16.47
CA GLN A 62 6.87 -5.25 15.84
C GLN A 62 5.68 -5.09 14.87
N ALA A 63 5.36 -6.13 14.09
CA ALA A 63 4.18 -6.12 13.21
C ALA A 63 2.88 -6.04 14.02
N ALA A 64 2.77 -6.78 15.13
CA ALA A 64 1.63 -6.68 16.03
C ALA A 64 1.50 -5.28 16.67
N PHE A 65 2.62 -4.70 17.11
CA PHE A 65 2.71 -3.34 17.64
C PHE A 65 2.25 -2.30 16.61
N GLU A 66 2.71 -2.42 15.37
CA GLU A 66 2.32 -1.52 14.28
C GLU A 66 0.86 -1.68 13.89
N PHE A 67 0.32 -2.90 13.87
CA PHE A 67 -1.11 -3.14 13.69
C PHE A 67 -1.93 -2.37 14.74
N HIS A 68 -1.60 -2.54 16.03
CA HIS A 68 -2.33 -1.88 17.11
C HIS A 68 -2.24 -0.34 17.03
N ASN A 69 -1.07 0.21 16.70
CA ASN A 69 -0.89 1.66 16.59
C ASN A 69 -1.60 2.27 15.38
N ASN A 70 -1.70 1.53 14.27
CA ASN A 70 -2.21 2.07 13.01
C ASN A 70 -3.69 1.75 12.77
N ARG A 71 -4.29 0.75 13.43
CA ARG A 71 -5.67 0.30 13.16
C ARG A 71 -6.71 1.43 13.19
N LEU A 72 -6.68 2.27 14.23
CA LEU A 72 -7.66 3.36 14.40
C LEU A 72 -7.53 4.40 13.28
N LYS A 73 -6.30 4.65 12.83
CA LYS A 73 -6.04 5.53 11.68
C LYS A 73 -6.57 4.93 10.38
N VAL A 74 -6.49 3.61 10.20
CA VAL A 74 -7.03 2.94 9.01
C VAL A 74 -8.57 2.99 9.03
N ILE A 75 -9.20 2.71 10.16
CA ILE A 75 -10.66 2.81 10.36
C ILE A 75 -11.15 4.24 10.09
N GLU A 76 -10.50 5.26 10.64
CA GLU A 76 -10.85 6.66 10.36
C GLU A 76 -10.59 7.01 8.88
N GLY A 77 -9.56 6.40 8.28
CA GLY A 77 -9.26 6.53 6.86
C GLY A 77 -10.42 6.07 5.96
N THR A 78 -11.02 4.92 6.27
CA THR A 78 -12.16 4.38 5.51
C THR A 78 -13.43 5.19 5.74
N LYS A 79 -13.69 5.64 6.97
CA LYS A 79 -14.85 6.50 7.31
C LYS A 79 -14.76 7.88 6.66
N SER A 80 -13.59 8.51 6.70
CA SER A 80 -13.37 9.83 6.11
C SER A 80 -13.39 9.82 4.57
N ALA A 81 -13.29 8.66 3.93
CA ALA A 81 -13.30 8.53 2.47
C ALA A 81 -14.60 9.07 1.85
N TYR A 82 -15.76 8.84 2.48
CA TYR A 82 -17.04 9.37 2.00
C TYR A 82 -17.02 10.90 1.90
N ASN A 83 -16.56 11.58 2.97
CA ASN A 83 -16.46 13.04 2.99
C ASN A 83 -15.40 13.54 1.99
N LYS A 84 -14.30 12.80 1.83
CA LYS A 84 -13.25 13.15 0.84
C LYS A 84 -13.80 13.08 -0.59
N ILE A 85 -14.54 12.03 -0.95
CA ILE A 85 -15.17 11.88 -2.27
C ILE A 85 -16.15 13.03 -2.53
N GLU A 86 -17.01 13.34 -1.55
CA GLU A 86 -17.95 14.46 -1.66
C GLU A 86 -17.22 15.79 -1.90
N ASN A 87 -16.14 16.03 -1.17
CA ASN A 87 -15.31 17.23 -1.33
C ASN A 87 -14.59 17.28 -2.69
N VAL A 88 -14.15 16.14 -3.25
CA VAL A 88 -13.55 16.08 -4.59
C VAL A 88 -14.55 16.56 -5.64
N TYR A 89 -15.79 16.09 -5.62
CA TYR A 89 -16.82 16.54 -6.56
C TYR A 89 -17.13 18.03 -6.41
N LYS A 90 -17.33 18.50 -5.17
CA LYS A 90 -17.59 19.93 -4.88
C LYS A 90 -16.46 20.82 -5.38
N GLN A 91 -15.22 20.53 -4.96
CA GLN A 91 -14.05 21.35 -5.32
C GLN A 91 -13.76 21.32 -6.82
N ASN A 92 -13.88 20.16 -7.48
CA ASN A 92 -13.62 20.07 -8.92
C ASN A 92 -14.64 20.90 -9.72
N PHE A 93 -15.90 20.88 -9.31
CA PHE A 93 -16.91 21.72 -9.95
C PHE A 93 -16.66 23.21 -9.71
N ASP A 94 -16.50 23.62 -8.45
CA ASP A 94 -16.35 25.04 -8.09
C ASP A 94 -15.05 25.66 -8.63
N VAL A 95 -13.95 24.92 -8.60
CA VAL A 95 -12.62 25.46 -8.96
C VAL A 95 -12.31 25.26 -10.44
N ASN A 96 -12.61 24.10 -11.03
CA ASN A 96 -12.19 23.82 -12.40
C ASN A 96 -13.30 24.11 -13.40
N ILE A 97 -14.52 23.60 -13.15
CA ILE A 97 -15.61 23.69 -14.11
C ILE A 97 -16.21 25.11 -14.14
N VAL A 98 -16.57 25.68 -13.00
CA VAL A 98 -17.20 27.02 -12.94
C VAL A 98 -16.27 28.10 -13.51
N ASN A 99 -14.97 28.03 -13.22
CA ASN A 99 -14.00 29.00 -13.75
C ASN A 99 -13.89 28.94 -15.28
N GLN A 100 -13.88 27.74 -15.86
CA GLN A 100 -13.89 27.59 -17.32
C GLN A 100 -15.22 28.04 -17.94
N LEU A 101 -16.36 27.68 -17.32
CA LEU A 101 -17.68 28.11 -17.76
C LEU A 101 -17.83 29.64 -17.73
N ASN A 102 -17.26 30.31 -16.73
CA ASN A 102 -17.29 31.77 -16.61
C ASN A 102 -16.64 32.47 -17.81
N GLY A 103 -15.69 31.84 -18.51
CA GLY A 103 -15.10 32.35 -19.75
C GLY A 103 -16.13 32.52 -20.88
N PHE A 104 -17.24 31.79 -20.84
CA PHE A 104 -18.31 31.84 -21.84
C PHE A 104 -19.48 32.75 -21.46
N LYS A 105 -19.38 33.53 -20.37
CA LYS A 105 -20.44 34.44 -19.89
C LYS A 105 -20.95 35.43 -20.93
N ARG A 106 -20.12 35.80 -21.91
CA ARG A 106 -20.47 36.76 -22.97
C ARG A 106 -21.23 36.14 -24.14
N HIS A 107 -21.44 34.82 -24.14
CA HIS A 107 -22.15 34.15 -25.22
C HIS A 107 -23.68 34.37 -25.08
N PRO A 108 -24.34 34.99 -26.07
CA PRO A 108 -25.71 35.50 -25.93
C PRO A 108 -26.78 34.41 -25.75
N ALA A 109 -26.53 33.19 -26.22
CA ALA A 109 -27.49 32.08 -26.13
C ALA A 109 -27.23 31.08 -25.00
N LEU A 110 -26.08 31.16 -24.29
CA LEU A 110 -25.73 30.17 -23.27
C LEU A 110 -26.27 30.59 -21.90
N LYS A 111 -27.00 29.67 -21.25
CA LYS A 111 -27.54 29.86 -19.89
C LYS A 111 -26.64 29.14 -18.89
N LEU A 112 -25.58 29.80 -18.43
CA LEU A 112 -24.61 29.16 -17.51
C LEU A 112 -25.24 28.74 -16.17
N ASP A 113 -26.27 29.46 -15.71
CA ASP A 113 -26.98 29.12 -14.46
C ASP A 113 -27.68 27.76 -14.52
N SER A 114 -28.12 27.29 -15.70
CA SER A 114 -28.73 25.96 -15.80
C SER A 114 -27.71 24.85 -15.55
N PHE A 115 -26.45 25.04 -15.91
CA PHE A 115 -25.38 24.07 -15.61
C PHE A 115 -25.06 24.03 -14.12
N LYS A 116 -25.07 25.17 -13.45
CA LYS A 116 -24.93 25.23 -11.98
C LYS A 116 -26.04 24.45 -11.29
N LYS A 117 -27.29 24.67 -11.71
CA LYS A 117 -28.46 23.95 -11.15
C LYS A 117 -28.36 22.43 -11.37
N LEU A 118 -27.98 22.00 -12.58
CA LEU A 118 -27.77 20.58 -12.88
C LEU A 118 -26.68 19.95 -11.98
N ASN A 119 -25.61 20.71 -11.72
CA ASN A 119 -24.58 20.26 -10.79
C ASN A 119 -25.07 20.18 -9.34
N ASP A 120 -25.83 21.17 -8.86
CA ASP A 120 -26.38 21.14 -7.50
C ASP A 120 -27.29 19.90 -7.31
N GLU A 121 -28.10 19.57 -8.33
CA GLU A 121 -28.90 18.36 -8.35
C GLU A 121 -28.04 17.08 -8.37
N PHE A 122 -26.97 17.06 -9.15
CA PHE A 122 -26.01 15.95 -9.20
C PHE A 122 -25.30 15.74 -7.86
N LEU A 123 -24.74 16.80 -7.27
CA LEU A 123 -24.11 16.77 -5.95
C LEU A 123 -25.09 16.27 -4.88
N SER A 124 -26.33 16.74 -4.89
CA SER A 124 -27.38 16.26 -3.98
C SER A 124 -27.61 14.75 -4.09
N LYS A 125 -27.62 14.20 -5.32
CA LYS A 125 -27.74 12.75 -5.54
C LYS A 125 -26.51 11.99 -5.02
N ILE A 126 -25.31 12.50 -5.27
CA ILE A 126 -24.06 11.90 -4.77
C ILE A 126 -24.03 11.91 -3.24
N SER A 127 -24.33 13.03 -2.58
CA SER A 127 -24.36 13.12 -1.12
C SER A 127 -25.35 12.13 -0.51
N LYS A 128 -26.53 11.95 -1.11
CA LYS A 128 -27.52 10.96 -0.65
C LYS A 128 -27.01 9.52 -0.78
N GLU A 129 -26.35 9.20 -1.89
CA GLU A 129 -25.78 7.87 -2.10
C GLU A 129 -24.62 7.59 -1.14
N LEU A 130 -23.71 8.55 -0.94
CA LEU A 130 -22.61 8.42 0.02
C LEU A 130 -23.12 8.26 1.46
N GLU A 131 -24.14 9.03 1.87
CA GLU A 131 -24.74 8.88 3.20
C GLU A 131 -25.42 7.51 3.39
N LYS A 132 -26.05 6.97 2.34
CA LYS A 132 -26.59 5.60 2.36
C LYS A 132 -25.49 4.57 2.56
N GLN A 133 -24.39 4.66 1.80
CA GLN A 133 -23.26 3.72 1.94
C GLN A 133 -22.55 3.86 3.28
N LYS A 134 -22.39 5.08 3.78
CA LYS A 134 -21.81 5.37 5.10
C LYS A 134 -22.61 4.74 6.23
N LYS A 135 -23.95 4.76 6.15
CA LYS A 135 -24.82 4.08 7.13
C LYS A 135 -24.74 2.56 7.08
N ALA A 136 -24.42 2.00 5.92
CA ALA A 136 -24.21 0.55 5.75
C ALA A 136 -22.76 0.12 6.04
N HIS A 137 -21.84 1.07 6.25
CA HIS A 137 -20.45 0.78 6.56
C HIS A 137 -20.35 0.14 7.97
N PRO A 138 -19.59 -0.96 8.15
CA PRO A 138 -19.48 -1.60 9.45
C PRO A 138 -18.90 -0.66 10.52
N ASP A 139 -19.47 -0.68 11.73
CA ASP A 139 -18.99 0.19 12.81
C ASP A 139 -17.88 -0.45 13.64
N PHE A 140 -16.64 -0.31 13.15
CA PHE A 140 -15.45 -0.77 13.88
C PHE A 140 -15.05 0.11 15.08
N ASP A 141 -15.72 1.24 15.36
CA ASP A 141 -15.41 2.03 16.56
C ASP A 141 -16.06 1.40 17.81
N SER A 142 -17.30 0.95 17.65
CA SER A 142 -18.08 0.35 18.75
C SER A 142 -17.89 -1.16 18.82
N ASP A 143 -17.79 -1.85 17.68
CA ASP A 143 -17.65 -3.30 17.58
C ASP A 143 -16.61 -3.72 16.53
N ASP A 144 -15.35 -3.85 16.98
CA ASP A 144 -14.22 -4.19 16.12
C ASP A 144 -14.09 -5.71 15.92
N SER A 145 -14.96 -6.27 15.08
CA SER A 145 -14.98 -7.69 14.72
C SER A 145 -13.67 -8.19 14.09
N ILE A 146 -12.91 -7.31 13.43
CA ILE A 146 -11.59 -7.63 12.89
C ILE A 146 -10.59 -7.80 14.02
N LEU A 147 -10.52 -6.86 14.96
CA LEU A 147 -9.61 -6.95 16.11
C LEU A 147 -9.85 -8.22 16.90
N TYR A 148 -11.11 -8.60 17.15
CA TYR A 148 -11.42 -9.87 17.83
C TYR A 148 -10.91 -11.07 17.04
N SER A 149 -11.18 -11.12 15.73
CA SER A 149 -10.73 -12.23 14.86
C SER A 149 -9.20 -12.33 14.81
N VAL A 150 -8.50 -11.20 14.66
CA VAL A 150 -7.03 -11.15 14.62
C VAL A 150 -6.44 -11.57 15.96
N THR A 151 -7.01 -11.10 17.08
CA THR A 151 -6.54 -11.47 18.43
C THR A 151 -6.69 -12.98 18.65
N GLU A 152 -7.82 -13.57 18.26
CA GLU A 152 -8.07 -15.01 18.38
C GLU A 152 -7.17 -15.86 17.45
N LEU A 153 -6.88 -15.35 16.25
CA LEU A 153 -6.04 -16.02 15.26
C LEU A 153 -4.58 -16.10 15.69
N PHE A 154 -4.05 -15.00 16.23
CA PHE A 154 -2.65 -14.88 16.61
C PHE A 154 -2.40 -15.12 18.11
N GLU A 155 -3.40 -15.59 18.84
CA GLU A 155 -3.25 -15.97 20.25
C GLU A 155 -2.12 -17.00 20.39
N ASN A 156 -1.13 -16.71 21.23
CA ASN A 156 0.09 -17.51 21.43
C ASN A 156 1.00 -17.69 20.20
N CYS A 157 0.78 -16.91 19.13
CA CYS A 157 1.58 -16.93 17.91
C CYS A 157 2.37 -15.62 17.69
N ILE A 158 2.46 -14.77 18.71
CA ILE A 158 3.18 -13.48 18.66
C ILE A 158 4.64 -13.70 19.10
N GLY A 159 5.58 -13.09 18.38
CA GLY A 159 6.97 -13.03 18.79
C GLY A 159 7.18 -12.24 20.08
N ASN A 160 8.30 -12.48 20.77
CA ASN A 160 8.66 -11.70 21.94
C ASN A 160 9.12 -10.28 21.55
N ASP A 161 8.82 -9.28 22.39
CA ASP A 161 9.42 -7.96 22.22
C ASP A 161 10.94 -8.03 22.41
N ILE A 162 11.66 -7.17 21.70
CA ILE A 162 13.11 -7.11 21.79
C ILE A 162 13.50 -6.25 23.00
N PRO A 163 14.39 -6.72 23.89
CA PRO A 163 14.86 -5.91 25.01
C PRO A 163 15.42 -4.56 24.56
N LYS A 164 15.18 -3.50 25.34
CA LYS A 164 15.60 -2.12 24.99
C LYS A 164 17.10 -2.01 24.66
N THR A 165 17.94 -2.81 25.30
CA THR A 165 19.38 -2.84 25.04
C THR A 165 19.71 -3.38 23.64
N GLU A 166 19.02 -4.43 23.20
CA GLU A 166 19.18 -5.01 21.87
C GLU A 166 18.52 -4.13 20.80
N LEU A 167 17.38 -3.51 21.10
CA LEU A 167 16.75 -2.53 20.19
C LEU A 167 17.71 -1.38 19.85
N ARG A 168 18.46 -0.85 20.83
CA ARG A 168 19.46 0.20 20.57
C ARG A 168 20.53 -0.25 19.58
N LYS A 169 20.98 -1.51 19.66
CA LYS A 169 21.95 -2.06 18.69
C LYS A 169 21.34 -2.13 17.29
N ILE A 170 20.08 -2.56 17.19
CA ILE A 170 19.35 -2.59 15.91
C ILE A 170 19.20 -1.17 15.34
N PHE A 171 18.98 -0.15 16.19
CA PHE A 171 18.89 1.24 15.71
C PHE A 171 20.23 1.76 15.18
N GLU A 172 21.34 1.48 15.85
CA GLU A 172 22.66 1.84 15.35
C GLU A 172 23.01 1.08 14.05
N GLU A 173 22.68 -0.21 13.96
CA GLU A 173 22.79 -0.96 12.70
C GLU A 173 21.93 -0.32 11.60
N GLY A 174 20.68 0.02 11.93
CA GLY A 174 19.72 0.63 11.02
C GLY A 174 20.18 1.98 10.46
N LYS A 175 20.85 2.81 11.27
CA LYS A 175 21.45 4.07 10.80
C LYS A 175 22.44 3.82 9.67
N ASN A 176 23.33 2.86 9.84
CA ASN A 176 24.34 2.52 8.83
C ASN A 176 23.69 1.87 7.60
N ARG A 177 22.82 0.88 7.81
CA ARG A 177 22.10 0.20 6.73
C ARG A 177 21.30 1.18 5.86
N TYR A 178 20.56 2.10 6.47
CA TYR A 178 19.71 3.00 5.70
C TYR A 178 20.52 4.06 4.96
N ALA A 179 21.64 4.51 5.53
CA ALA A 179 22.58 5.39 4.84
C ALA A 179 23.19 4.72 3.59
N GLU A 180 23.47 3.41 3.68
CA GLU A 180 23.99 2.60 2.58
C GLU A 180 22.89 1.98 1.69
N LYS A 181 21.61 2.31 1.94
CA LYS A 181 20.43 1.74 1.25
C LYS A 181 20.39 0.21 1.27
N ILE A 182 20.80 -0.39 2.39
CA ILE A 182 20.71 -1.81 2.63
C ILE A 182 19.29 -2.13 3.15
N PRO A 183 18.53 -3.02 2.49
CA PRO A 183 17.15 -3.35 2.85
C PRO A 183 17.05 -4.15 4.17
N PRO A 184 15.85 -4.25 4.79
CA PRO A 184 14.60 -3.57 4.44
C PRO A 184 14.38 -2.27 5.25
N GLY A 185 13.51 -1.40 4.74
CA GLY A 185 12.96 -0.23 5.42
C GLY A 185 13.68 1.11 5.17
N TYR A 186 14.77 1.15 4.40
CA TYR A 186 15.45 2.43 4.14
C TYR A 186 14.56 3.44 3.41
N MET A 187 13.51 2.96 2.72
CA MET A 187 12.53 3.78 2.04
C MET A 187 11.48 4.41 2.96
N ASP A 188 11.52 4.15 4.27
CA ASP A 188 10.61 4.73 5.28
C ASP A 188 11.16 5.96 5.99
N MET A 189 12.45 6.25 5.80
CA MET A 189 13.18 7.17 6.66
C MET A 189 12.57 8.59 6.68
N ASP A 190 12.15 9.08 5.52
CA ASP A 190 11.53 10.40 5.37
C ASP A 190 10.09 10.43 5.94
N ASP A 191 9.30 9.38 5.72
CA ASP A 191 7.89 9.28 6.14
C ASP A 191 7.74 9.09 7.65
N LYS A 192 8.74 8.48 8.30
CA LYS A 192 8.73 8.14 9.72
C LYS A 192 9.60 9.07 10.58
N LYS A 193 10.21 10.10 9.97
CA LYS A 193 10.97 11.12 10.70
C LYS A 193 10.12 11.78 11.79
N GLY A 194 10.67 11.84 13.01
CA GLY A 194 9.99 12.43 14.18
C GLY A 194 9.00 11.50 14.90
N LYS A 195 8.79 10.26 14.43
CA LYS A 195 7.92 9.27 15.10
C LYS A 195 8.67 8.36 16.09
N GLY A 196 9.97 8.56 16.27
CA GLY A 196 10.85 7.75 17.13
C GLY A 196 11.53 6.59 16.40
N GLU A 197 12.70 6.18 16.88
CA GLU A 197 13.57 5.20 16.22
C GLU A 197 12.89 3.85 15.98
N ARG A 198 12.07 3.37 16.92
CA ARG A 198 11.31 2.11 16.76
C ARG A 198 10.39 2.12 15.53
N ASN A 199 9.78 3.27 15.23
CA ASN A 199 8.94 3.40 14.04
C ASN A 199 9.80 3.48 12.77
N ILE A 200 10.89 4.26 12.82
CA ILE A 200 11.82 4.42 11.68
C ILE A 200 12.40 3.06 11.25
N TYR A 201 12.83 2.24 12.21
CA TYR A 201 13.47 0.94 11.95
C TYR A 201 12.51 -0.24 12.09
N GLY A 202 11.19 -0.03 11.95
CA GLY A 202 10.16 -1.06 12.13
C GLY A 202 10.41 -2.29 11.25
N ASP A 203 10.61 -2.08 9.96
CA ASP A 203 10.89 -3.14 8.98
C ASP A 203 12.15 -3.93 9.33
N LEU A 204 13.21 -3.25 9.76
CA LEU A 204 14.44 -3.90 10.19
C LEU A 204 14.22 -4.74 11.46
N ILE A 205 13.42 -4.25 12.41
CA ILE A 205 13.05 -5.02 13.62
C ILE A 205 12.27 -6.27 13.21
N ILE A 206 11.25 -6.14 12.35
CA ILE A 206 10.47 -7.26 11.81
C ILE A 206 11.42 -8.29 11.19
N TRP A 207 12.33 -7.82 10.34
CA TRP A 207 13.30 -8.67 9.66
C TRP A 207 14.19 -9.45 10.62
N LYS A 208 14.75 -8.80 11.65
CA LYS A 208 15.54 -9.47 12.70
C LYS A 208 14.71 -10.49 13.48
N GLN A 209 13.44 -10.20 13.76
CA GLN A 209 12.55 -11.15 14.45
C GLN A 209 12.26 -12.40 13.62
N LEU A 210 12.08 -12.28 12.30
CA LEU A 210 11.91 -13.42 11.40
C LEU A 210 13.15 -14.31 11.40
N ILE A 211 14.34 -13.72 11.29
CA ILE A 211 15.62 -14.45 11.30
C ILE A 211 15.80 -15.21 12.62
N GLU A 212 15.60 -14.56 13.76
CA GLU A 212 15.77 -15.19 15.08
C GLU A 212 14.73 -16.30 15.32
N TYR A 213 13.49 -16.10 14.88
CA TYR A 213 12.46 -17.13 14.93
C TYR A 213 12.88 -18.37 14.11
N THR A 214 13.31 -18.20 12.87
CA THR A 214 13.78 -19.33 12.04
C THR A 214 15.03 -19.99 12.60
N LYS A 215 15.97 -19.23 13.16
CA LYS A 215 17.14 -19.82 13.82
C LYS A 215 16.76 -20.74 14.97
N LYS A 216 15.72 -20.39 15.73
CA LYS A 216 15.23 -21.18 16.86
C LYS A 216 14.39 -22.39 16.40
N GLU A 217 13.40 -22.15 15.55
CA GLU A 217 12.40 -23.18 15.18
C GLU A 217 12.86 -24.08 14.03
N LYS A 218 13.86 -23.65 13.25
CA LYS A 218 14.39 -24.36 12.07
C LYS A 218 13.31 -24.76 11.05
N LYS A 219 12.26 -23.95 10.93
CA LYS A 219 11.17 -24.14 9.96
C LYS A 219 11.26 -23.10 8.84
N PRO A 220 10.87 -23.45 7.59
CA PRO A 220 10.68 -22.47 6.53
C PRO A 220 9.73 -21.36 6.95
N ILE A 221 9.99 -20.15 6.46
CA ILE A 221 9.08 -19.00 6.63
C ILE A 221 8.51 -18.61 5.28
N ILE A 222 7.19 -18.42 5.26
CA ILE A 222 6.47 -17.67 4.23
C ILE A 222 6.09 -16.34 4.87
N PHE A 223 6.75 -15.27 4.48
CA PHE A 223 6.45 -13.92 4.95
C PHE A 223 5.49 -13.24 3.99
N VAL A 224 4.39 -12.72 4.52
CA VAL A 224 3.35 -12.03 3.76
C VAL A 224 3.38 -10.54 4.12
N THR A 225 3.71 -9.71 3.14
CA THR A 225 3.73 -8.24 3.26
C THR A 225 3.18 -7.60 2.00
N ASP A 226 2.37 -6.56 2.16
CA ASP A 226 1.92 -5.71 1.07
C ASP A 226 2.80 -4.46 0.88
N ASP A 227 3.96 -4.40 1.54
CA ASP A 227 4.99 -3.42 1.20
C ASP A 227 5.47 -3.68 -0.23
N ARG A 228 5.76 -2.62 -0.98
CA ARG A 228 6.16 -2.66 -2.40
C ARG A 228 7.30 -1.73 -2.74
N LYS A 229 7.96 -1.24 -1.72
CA LYS A 229 9.10 -0.36 -1.88
C LYS A 229 10.29 -1.17 -2.40
N GLU A 230 11.22 -0.48 -3.03
CA GLU A 230 12.39 -1.08 -3.70
C GLU A 230 13.37 -1.74 -2.72
N ASP A 231 13.21 -1.48 -1.42
CA ASP A 231 13.90 -2.16 -0.34
C ASP A 231 13.29 -3.52 0.02
N TRP A 232 12.07 -3.83 -0.44
CA TRP A 232 11.48 -5.17 -0.32
C TRP A 232 11.48 -5.95 -1.63
N TRP A 233 11.44 -5.24 -2.77
CA TRP A 233 11.25 -5.85 -4.10
C TRP A 233 12.22 -5.31 -5.15
N THR A 234 12.65 -6.19 -6.03
CA THR A 234 13.38 -5.84 -7.25
C THR A 234 12.39 -5.39 -8.32
N ILE A 235 12.46 -4.12 -8.70
CA ILE A 235 11.56 -3.48 -9.66
C ILE A 235 12.36 -3.12 -10.91
N GLU A 236 11.95 -3.64 -12.07
CA GLU A 236 12.55 -3.34 -13.37
C GLU A 236 11.47 -2.93 -14.38
N GLY A 237 11.71 -1.85 -15.12
CA GLY A 237 10.74 -1.35 -16.11
C GLY A 237 9.35 -1.05 -15.53
N GLY A 238 9.27 -0.73 -14.22
CA GLY A 238 8.00 -0.52 -13.51
C GLY A 238 7.26 -1.80 -13.11
N LYS A 239 7.87 -2.98 -13.28
CA LYS A 239 7.30 -4.28 -12.88
C LYS A 239 8.08 -4.85 -11.70
N THR A 240 7.35 -5.36 -10.71
CA THR A 240 7.93 -6.17 -9.63
C THR A 240 8.35 -7.52 -10.18
N ILE A 241 9.64 -7.85 -10.06
CA ILE A 241 10.22 -9.08 -10.60
C ILE A 241 10.27 -10.19 -9.54
N ARG A 242 10.76 -9.85 -8.35
CA ARG A 242 10.96 -10.77 -7.22
C ARG A 242 11.20 -10.01 -5.93
N ALA A 243 11.15 -10.71 -4.81
CA ALA A 243 11.66 -10.20 -3.55
C ALA A 243 13.15 -9.86 -3.67
N ARG A 244 13.58 -8.83 -2.94
CA ARG A 244 14.91 -8.24 -3.05
C ARG A 244 16.00 -9.28 -2.74
N GLU A 245 16.96 -9.44 -3.65
CA GLU A 245 17.93 -10.55 -3.59
C GLU A 245 18.81 -10.53 -2.33
N GLU A 246 19.12 -9.34 -1.82
CA GLU A 246 19.89 -9.11 -0.59
C GLU A 246 19.15 -9.68 0.62
N LEU A 247 17.81 -9.56 0.67
CA LEU A 247 16.99 -10.13 1.74
C LEU A 247 17.04 -11.65 1.70
N ILE A 248 16.86 -12.25 0.53
CA ILE A 248 16.90 -13.71 0.39
C ILE A 248 18.29 -14.24 0.78
N LYS A 249 19.36 -13.56 0.34
CA LYS A 249 20.75 -13.93 0.65
C LYS A 249 21.05 -13.80 2.14
N GLU A 250 20.76 -12.65 2.76
CA GLU A 250 21.01 -12.42 4.19
C GLU A 250 20.25 -13.44 5.04
N PHE A 251 18.98 -13.69 4.73
CA PHE A 251 18.18 -14.67 5.45
C PHE A 251 18.78 -16.08 5.33
N TYR A 252 19.16 -16.50 4.12
CA TYR A 252 19.79 -17.79 3.89
C TYR A 252 21.13 -17.94 4.62
N ASP A 253 21.99 -16.93 4.57
CA ASP A 253 23.30 -16.97 5.22
C ASP A 253 23.19 -17.11 6.75
N LEU A 254 22.19 -16.45 7.35
CA LEU A 254 22.01 -16.44 8.80
C LEU A 254 21.22 -17.65 9.33
N THR A 255 20.41 -18.30 8.50
CA THR A 255 19.48 -19.35 8.94
C THR A 255 19.75 -20.72 8.30
N GLY A 256 20.41 -20.75 7.15
CA GLY A 256 20.54 -21.91 6.27
C GLY A 256 19.27 -22.26 5.48
N ILE A 257 18.21 -21.45 5.59
CA ILE A 257 16.88 -21.72 5.03
C ILE A 257 16.50 -20.59 4.08
N ARG A 258 15.93 -20.92 2.91
CA ARG A 258 15.39 -19.93 1.99
C ARG A 258 14.05 -19.41 2.50
N ILE A 259 13.89 -18.09 2.59
CA ILE A 259 12.59 -17.45 2.87
C ILE A 259 11.77 -17.29 1.58
N LEU A 260 10.45 -17.44 1.67
CA LEU A 260 9.51 -17.02 0.64
C LEU A 260 8.81 -15.73 1.09
N ILE A 261 8.74 -14.73 0.21
CA ILE A 261 8.08 -13.46 0.49
C ILE A 261 6.98 -13.26 -0.54
N TYR A 262 5.74 -13.05 -0.08
CA TYR A 262 4.56 -12.89 -0.91
C TYR A 262 3.78 -11.63 -0.53
N ASN A 263 3.09 -11.05 -1.50
CA ASN A 263 1.98 -10.14 -1.24
C ASN A 263 0.71 -10.94 -0.87
N ALA A 264 -0.28 -10.27 -0.30
CA ALA A 264 -1.52 -10.90 0.16
C ALA A 264 -2.27 -11.65 -0.97
N ASP A 265 -2.34 -11.08 -2.17
CA ASP A 265 -3.00 -11.72 -3.32
C ASP A 265 -2.25 -12.98 -3.80
N SER A 266 -0.91 -12.92 -3.84
CA SER A 266 -0.09 -14.06 -4.24
C SER A 266 -0.17 -15.19 -3.21
N PHE A 267 -0.18 -14.83 -1.91
CA PHE A 267 -0.42 -15.80 -0.84
C PHE A 267 -1.75 -16.55 -1.04
N LEU A 268 -2.86 -15.84 -1.25
CA LEU A 268 -4.15 -16.50 -1.43
C LEU A 268 -4.24 -17.31 -2.72
N HIS A 269 -3.66 -16.81 -3.81
CA HIS A 269 -3.59 -17.53 -5.07
C HIS A 269 -2.87 -18.88 -4.90
N PHE A 270 -1.66 -18.86 -4.33
CA PHE A 270 -0.92 -20.08 -4.06
C PHE A 270 -1.60 -20.98 -3.03
N ALA A 271 -2.25 -20.41 -2.01
CA ALA A 271 -3.00 -21.20 -1.03
C ALA A 271 -4.20 -21.94 -1.66
N LYS A 272 -4.87 -21.31 -2.65
CA LYS A 272 -5.90 -21.94 -3.48
C LYS A 272 -5.32 -23.05 -4.34
N GLU A 273 -4.24 -22.79 -5.08
CA GLU A 273 -3.56 -23.78 -5.93
C GLU A 273 -3.08 -25.01 -5.15
N LYS A 274 -2.50 -24.79 -3.96
CA LYS A 274 -2.03 -25.85 -3.06
C LYS A 274 -3.16 -26.56 -2.32
N LYS A 275 -4.43 -26.24 -2.62
CA LYS A 275 -5.64 -26.80 -2.01
C LYS A 275 -5.68 -26.65 -0.48
N LEU A 276 -4.93 -25.70 0.06
CA LEU A 276 -5.05 -25.32 1.47
C LEU A 276 -6.35 -24.55 1.70
N LEU A 277 -6.84 -23.87 0.66
CA LEU A 277 -8.02 -23.00 0.69
C LEU A 277 -8.85 -23.10 -0.60
N PRO A 278 -9.49 -24.26 -0.87
CA PRO A 278 -10.21 -24.48 -2.11
C PRO A 278 -11.48 -23.61 -2.26
N GLY A 279 -11.95 -22.97 -1.18
CA GLY A 279 -13.18 -22.18 -1.16
C GLY A 279 -13.03 -20.69 -1.48
N ILE A 280 -11.83 -20.20 -1.83
CA ILE A 280 -11.63 -18.77 -2.12
C ILE A 280 -12.22 -18.43 -3.50
N ASN A 281 -13.15 -17.46 -3.49
CA ASN A 281 -13.78 -16.94 -4.70
C ASN A 281 -12.81 -16.13 -5.55
N GLU A 282 -12.98 -16.15 -6.87
CA GLU A 282 -12.11 -15.39 -7.78
C GLU A 282 -12.25 -13.87 -7.57
N THR A 283 -13.47 -13.42 -7.24
CA THR A 283 -13.76 -12.02 -6.88
C THR A 283 -12.94 -11.52 -5.69
N THR A 284 -12.63 -12.40 -4.74
CA THR A 284 -11.78 -12.09 -3.57
C THR A 284 -10.34 -11.85 -4.01
N LEU A 285 -9.82 -12.67 -4.92
CA LEU A 285 -8.48 -12.50 -5.48
C LEU A 285 -8.36 -11.23 -6.32
N GLU A 286 -9.39 -10.92 -7.12
CA GLU A 286 -9.48 -9.69 -7.90
C GLU A 286 -9.53 -8.44 -7.00
N GLU A 287 -10.37 -8.43 -5.97
CA GLU A 287 -10.50 -7.29 -5.07
C GLU A 287 -9.19 -6.99 -4.33
N ILE A 288 -8.54 -8.03 -3.78
CA ILE A 288 -7.26 -7.86 -3.07
C ILE A 288 -6.20 -7.34 -4.05
N LYS A 289 -6.18 -7.87 -5.28
CA LYS A 289 -5.30 -7.38 -6.34
C LYS A 289 -5.59 -5.92 -6.71
N ASP A 290 -6.85 -5.51 -6.79
CA ASP A 290 -7.25 -4.15 -7.16
C ASP A 290 -6.90 -3.13 -6.06
N ILE A 291 -7.17 -3.46 -4.80
CA ILE A 291 -6.71 -2.67 -3.65
C ILE A 291 -5.19 -2.55 -3.70
N ARG A 292 -4.51 -3.66 -3.98
CA ARG A 292 -3.06 -3.61 -4.14
C ARG A 292 -2.68 -2.65 -5.29
N VAL A 293 -3.22 -2.79 -6.50
CA VAL A 293 -2.85 -1.95 -7.66
C VAL A 293 -3.19 -0.48 -7.43
N SER A 294 -4.22 -0.19 -6.66
CA SER A 294 -4.58 1.17 -6.25
C SER A 294 -3.48 1.82 -5.40
N ASP A 295 -2.95 1.11 -4.40
CA ASP A 295 -1.84 1.60 -3.57
C ASP A 295 -0.56 1.86 -4.40
N GLU A 296 -0.29 1.05 -5.42
CA GLU A 296 0.80 1.25 -6.40
C GLU A 296 0.66 2.57 -7.16
N LYS A 297 -0.54 2.86 -7.67
CA LYS A 297 -0.84 4.09 -8.40
C LYS A 297 -0.71 5.32 -7.50
N ILE A 298 -1.19 5.23 -6.26
CA ILE A 298 -1.07 6.34 -5.30
C ILE A 298 0.40 6.61 -4.98
N ASN A 299 1.18 5.58 -4.68
CA ASN A 299 2.60 5.74 -4.34
C ASN A 299 3.43 6.27 -5.52
N SER A 300 3.16 5.84 -6.75
CA SER A 300 3.83 6.37 -7.95
C SER A 300 3.46 7.84 -8.23
N ILE A 301 2.20 8.22 -8.06
CA ILE A 301 1.76 9.62 -8.16
C ILE A 301 2.44 10.49 -7.09
N ILE A 302 2.56 9.99 -5.85
CA ILE A 302 3.25 10.70 -4.77
C ILE A 302 4.73 10.89 -5.16
N LYS A 303 5.45 9.83 -5.57
CA LYS A 303 6.86 9.87 -5.99
C LYS A 303 7.12 10.86 -7.13
N LEU A 304 6.28 10.87 -8.16
CA LEU A 304 6.39 11.79 -9.30
C LEU A 304 6.14 13.25 -8.90
N ASN A 305 5.41 13.50 -7.82
CA ASN A 305 5.10 14.83 -7.32
C ASN A 305 6.02 15.31 -6.17
N ILE A 306 7.02 14.54 -5.72
CA ILE A 306 7.93 14.96 -4.63
C ILE A 306 8.74 16.23 -4.97
N PRO A 307 9.20 16.49 -6.21
CA PRO A 307 9.83 17.77 -6.55
C PRO A 307 8.83 18.94 -6.50
N THR A 308 7.55 18.70 -6.79
CA THR A 308 6.50 19.74 -6.86
C THR A 308 5.79 19.97 -5.52
N ILE A 309 5.79 19.01 -4.59
CA ILE A 309 5.15 19.14 -3.27
C ILE A 309 6.00 19.99 -2.31
N ASN A 310 7.33 19.96 -2.41
CA ASN A 310 8.19 20.83 -1.60
C ASN A 310 8.01 22.32 -1.92
N ASN A 311 7.63 22.68 -3.16
CA ASN A 311 7.23 24.05 -3.50
C ASN A 311 5.78 24.39 -3.11
N ARG A 312 4.93 23.39 -2.81
CA ARG A 312 3.53 23.60 -2.38
C ARG A 312 3.35 23.65 -0.87
N LYS A 313 4.24 23.06 -0.07
CA LYS A 313 4.22 23.22 1.41
C LYS A 313 4.42 24.67 1.84
N THR A 314 5.12 25.48 1.06
CA THR A 314 5.31 26.92 1.34
C THR A 314 4.05 27.75 1.06
N ASN A 315 3.11 27.25 0.24
CA ASN A 315 1.86 27.94 -0.09
C ASN A 315 0.65 27.42 0.70
N TYR A 316 0.67 26.18 1.21
CA TYR A 316 -0.43 25.64 2.02
C TYR A 316 -0.49 26.24 3.43
N TYR A 317 0.64 26.70 3.99
CA TYR A 317 0.71 27.34 5.31
C TYR A 317 0.60 28.87 5.29
N LYS A 318 0.74 29.54 4.13
CA LYS A 318 0.59 31.01 4.01
C LYS A 318 -0.87 31.48 3.92
N SER A 319 -1.85 30.59 3.75
CA SER A 319 -3.27 30.96 3.71
C SER A 319 -3.93 31.09 5.09
N TYR A 320 -3.26 30.64 6.16
CA TYR A 320 -3.74 30.72 7.55
C TYR A 320 -3.23 31.99 8.25
N PHE A 321 -3.67 33.19 7.81
CA PHE A 321 -3.48 34.54 8.40
C PHE A 321 -2.23 35.36 7.95
N PRO A 322 -2.30 36.71 7.79
CA PRO A 322 -3.26 37.53 7.01
C PRO A 322 -2.59 38.61 6.09
N LYS A 323 -3.41 39.14 5.16
CA LYS A 323 -3.33 40.44 4.41
C LYS A 323 -2.45 40.60 3.14
N HIS A 324 -3.14 41.14 2.12
CA HIS A 324 -2.76 41.91 0.92
C HIS A 324 -2.29 41.18 -0.37
N SER A 325 -3.24 41.15 -1.32
CA SER A 325 -3.17 41.38 -2.79
C SER A 325 -1.90 41.00 -3.56
N LEU A 326 -2.02 40.02 -4.46
CA LEU A 326 -1.15 39.83 -5.62
C LEU A 326 -1.97 39.81 -6.92
N LYS A 327 -1.39 40.40 -7.98
CA LYS A 327 -2.04 40.81 -9.22
C LYS A 327 -2.17 39.68 -10.24
N GLN A 328 -3.18 39.81 -11.09
CA GLN A 328 -3.79 38.85 -12.01
C GLN A 328 -2.88 38.22 -13.10
N ASN A 329 -1.66 38.71 -13.29
CA ASN A 329 -0.81 38.31 -14.43
C ASN A 329 0.19 37.16 -14.12
N GLU A 330 0.38 36.78 -12.86
CA GLU A 330 1.21 35.60 -12.50
C GLU A 330 0.42 34.28 -12.56
N VAL A 331 -0.91 34.34 -12.61
CA VAL A 331 -1.79 33.16 -12.65
C VAL A 331 -1.84 32.55 -14.05
N GLU A 332 -1.80 33.37 -15.11
CA GLU A 332 -1.92 32.91 -16.51
C GLU A 332 -0.68 32.14 -17.01
N SER A 333 0.52 32.47 -16.53
CA SER A 333 1.72 31.70 -16.89
C SER A 333 1.78 30.34 -16.21
N LEU A 334 1.20 30.21 -15.01
CA LEU A 334 1.14 28.96 -14.24
C LEU A 334 0.10 27.98 -14.79
N THR A 335 -1.04 28.46 -15.30
CA THR A 335 -2.05 27.60 -15.95
C THR A 335 -1.55 27.04 -17.28
N THR A 336 -0.82 27.83 -18.07
CA THR A 336 -0.28 27.38 -19.36
C THR A 336 0.79 26.30 -19.18
N ASP A 337 1.59 26.39 -18.12
CA ASP A 337 2.58 25.36 -17.76
C ASP A 337 1.90 24.09 -17.24
N TYR A 338 0.79 24.22 -16.51
CA TYR A 338 0.02 23.09 -15.99
C TYR A 338 -0.69 22.30 -17.09
N GLU A 339 -1.31 22.99 -18.06
CA GLU A 339 -2.00 22.36 -19.19
C GLU A 339 -1.00 21.63 -20.11
N LYS A 340 0.18 22.23 -20.37
CA LYS A 340 1.26 21.54 -21.10
C LYS A 340 1.75 20.30 -20.38
N ARG A 341 1.88 20.35 -19.04
CA ARG A 341 2.34 19.21 -18.24
C ARG A 341 1.33 18.06 -18.22
N ILE A 342 0.03 18.37 -18.16
CA ILE A 342 -1.04 17.37 -18.28
C ILE A 342 -1.03 16.74 -19.67
N GLU A 343 -0.82 17.54 -20.72
CA GLU A 343 -0.76 17.02 -22.09
C GLU A 343 0.48 16.13 -22.32
N GLU A 344 1.62 16.45 -21.71
CA GLU A 344 2.83 15.60 -21.72
C GLU A 344 2.62 14.30 -20.94
N LEU A 345 1.94 14.36 -19.78
CA LEU A 345 1.60 13.17 -18.99
C LEU A 345 0.63 12.25 -19.74
N ASP A 346 -0.37 12.80 -20.43
CA ASP A 346 -1.28 12.03 -21.27
C ASP A 346 -0.55 11.39 -22.47
N LYS A 347 0.43 12.09 -23.06
CA LYS A 347 1.27 11.53 -24.12
C LYS A 347 2.14 10.39 -23.59
N LEU A 348 2.73 10.54 -22.40
CA LEU A 348 3.53 9.49 -21.74
C LEU A 348 2.68 8.27 -21.37
N LEU A 349 1.48 8.47 -20.81
CA LEU A 349 0.55 7.40 -20.45
C LEU A 349 0.06 6.64 -21.68
N LYS A 350 -0.25 7.34 -22.78
CA LYS A 350 -0.59 6.70 -24.06
C LYS A 350 0.60 5.90 -24.62
N LYS A 351 1.83 6.41 -24.49
CA LYS A 351 3.04 5.72 -24.95
C LYS A 351 3.31 4.44 -24.16
N ILE A 352 3.14 4.47 -22.84
CA ILE A 352 3.23 3.31 -21.93
C ILE A 352 2.16 2.26 -22.26
N ASN A 353 0.92 2.69 -22.49
CA ASN A 353 -0.17 1.77 -22.85
C ASN A 353 0.01 1.16 -24.24
N TYR A 354 0.60 1.88 -25.20
CA TYR A 354 0.89 1.37 -26.54
C TYR A 354 2.06 0.36 -26.54
N THR A 355 3.12 0.60 -25.75
CA THR A 355 4.23 -0.37 -25.60
C THR A 355 3.78 -1.65 -24.88
N ASN A 356 2.88 -1.54 -23.91
CA ASN A 356 2.27 -2.70 -23.24
C ASN A 356 1.36 -3.52 -24.15
N LYS A 357 0.86 -2.94 -25.26
CA LYS A 357 0.04 -3.64 -26.25
C LYS A 357 0.91 -4.38 -27.27
N LEU A 358 1.99 -3.76 -27.75
CA LEU A 358 2.95 -4.40 -28.67
C LEU A 358 3.73 -5.54 -28.01
N GLY A 359 4.15 -5.39 -26.75
CA GLY A 359 4.84 -6.47 -26.02
C GLY A 359 3.95 -7.66 -25.63
N LYS A 360 2.63 -7.58 -25.86
CA LYS A 360 1.70 -8.71 -25.73
C LYS A 360 1.41 -9.41 -27.07
N GLU A 361 1.64 -8.74 -28.19
CA GLU A 361 1.48 -9.32 -29.53
C GLU A 361 2.76 -10.05 -30.00
N GLU A 362 3.94 -9.63 -29.52
CA GLU A 362 5.22 -10.32 -29.80
C GLU A 362 5.47 -11.57 -28.94
N SER A 363 4.66 -11.84 -27.90
CA SER A 363 4.83 -13.03 -27.04
C SER A 363 3.86 -14.19 -27.37
N THR A 364 3.19 -14.12 -28.52
CA THR A 364 2.26 -15.16 -29.00
C THR A 364 2.76 -15.92 -30.22
N ASP A 365 3.94 -15.59 -30.74
CA ASP A 365 4.63 -16.34 -31.79
C ASP A 365 6.06 -16.70 -31.33
N GLU A 366 6.18 -17.61 -30.36
CA GLU A 366 7.36 -18.48 -30.14
C GLU A 366 7.02 -19.73 -29.34
#